data_AF-A0A957HJE0-F1
#
_entry.id   AF-A0A957HJE0-F1
#
_cell.length_a   1.000
_cell.length_b   1.000
_cell.length_c   1.000
_cell.angle_alpha   90.00
_cell.angle_beta   90.00
_cell.angle_gamma   90.00
#
_symmetry.space_group_name_H-M   'P 1'
#
loop_
_entity.id
_entity.type
_entity.pdbx_description
1 polymer ?
#
loop_
_entity_poly.entity_id
_entity_poly.type
_entity_poly.pdbx_seq_one_letter_code
_entity_poly.pdbx_strand_id
1 'polypeptide(L)'
;MMSSKNVGEKRPFLTPRTLPLAILLLVAVLLSIFLPDFFRQVILAPILSRVATFYGIYRGFPQNVMWGFFVFIAFVIALYALRPGPTEKEEPVEEEKQESRLQKLADLTKHAQTGQHARWELAREMQSLTLSLMQLETAETPEILRERIQQGQLPVPPEIVQLLDLCATIPSYRSFLDAREAAPNQRIAQIEQFNPQATLDALHRWRQSNQEWA
;
A
#
# COMPACT_ATOMS: atom_id res chain seq x y z
N MET A 1 49.33 7.59 -3.02
CA MET A 1 49.25 7.49 -4.49
C MET A 1 48.71 6.11 -4.85
N MET A 2 47.42 5.98 -5.16
CA MET A 2 46.90 4.89 -6.00
C MET A 2 45.54 5.34 -6.53
N SER A 3 45.55 5.64 -7.83
CA SER A 3 44.44 6.20 -8.60
C SER A 3 43.55 5.04 -9.04
N SER A 4 42.34 4.94 -8.47
CA SER A 4 41.32 4.01 -8.94
C SER A 4 40.66 4.60 -10.19
N LYS A 5 41.02 4.05 -11.35
CA LYS A 5 40.38 4.34 -12.64
C LYS A 5 38.98 3.71 -12.62
N ASN A 6 37.96 4.52 -12.38
CA ASN A 6 36.58 4.17 -12.68
C ASN A 6 36.41 4.10 -14.21
N VAL A 7 36.47 2.89 -14.74
CA VAL A 7 36.11 2.58 -16.13
C VAL A 7 34.60 2.76 -16.23
N GLY A 8 34.18 3.87 -16.83
CA GLY A 8 32.78 4.18 -17.10
C GLY A 8 32.15 3.09 -17.96
N GLU A 9 31.33 2.28 -17.32
CA GLU A 9 30.50 1.25 -17.93
C GLU A 9 29.50 1.95 -18.88
N LYS A 10 29.83 1.98 -20.18
CA LYS A 10 28.95 2.53 -21.23
C LYS A 10 27.75 1.60 -21.36
N ARG A 11 26.70 1.85 -20.57
CA ARG A 11 25.42 1.15 -20.72
C ARG A 11 24.91 1.39 -22.15
N PRO A 12 24.64 0.35 -22.94
CA PRO A 12 24.10 0.51 -24.28
C PRO A 12 22.71 1.15 -24.16
N PHE A 13 22.58 2.42 -24.59
CA PHE A 13 21.35 3.21 -24.52
C PHE A 13 20.19 2.66 -25.37
N LEU A 14 20.44 1.64 -26.19
CA LEU A 14 19.47 1.06 -27.11
C LEU A 14 19.14 -0.34 -26.64
N THR A 15 18.10 -0.45 -25.80
CA THR A 15 17.50 -1.74 -25.52
C THR A 15 16.72 -2.20 -26.76
N PRO A 16 16.63 -3.51 -27.05
CA PRO A 16 15.92 -4.02 -28.23
C PRO A 16 14.43 -3.61 -28.26
N ARG A 17 13.85 -3.23 -27.11
CA ARG A 17 12.50 -2.66 -27.01
C ARG A 17 12.38 -1.21 -27.49
N THR A 18 13.43 -0.39 -27.39
CA THR A 18 13.42 1.01 -27.84
C THR A 18 13.83 1.20 -29.30
N LEU A 19 14.41 0.17 -29.90
CA LEU A 19 14.83 0.14 -31.31
C LEU A 19 13.68 0.42 -32.31
N PRO A 20 12.49 -0.19 -32.21
CA PRO A 20 11.40 0.12 -33.14
C PRO A 20 10.88 1.56 -32.98
N LEU A 21 10.88 2.10 -31.76
CA LEU A 21 10.48 3.48 -31.50
C LEU A 21 11.50 4.47 -32.11
N ALA A 22 12.79 4.19 -31.96
CA ALA A 22 13.86 5.00 -32.54
C ALA A 22 13.81 5.00 -34.07
N ILE A 23 13.55 3.84 -34.71
CA ILE A 23 13.38 3.75 -36.16
C ILE A 23 12.14 4.52 -36.62
N LEU A 24 11.00 4.37 -35.93
CA LEU A 24 9.77 5.08 -36.27
C LEU A 24 9.97 6.60 -36.16
N LEU A 25 10.67 7.06 -35.14
CA LEU A 25 10.99 8.48 -34.95
C LEU A 25 11.96 8.99 -36.03
N LEU A 26 12.98 8.21 -36.40
CA LEU A 26 13.88 8.52 -37.50
C LEU A 26 13.13 8.67 -38.82
N VAL A 27 12.22 7.73 -39.13
CA VAL A 27 11.40 7.75 -40.34
C VAL A 27 10.46 8.96 -40.34
N ALA A 28 9.84 9.29 -39.20
CA ALA A 28 8.99 10.47 -39.06
C ALA A 28 9.77 11.78 -39.29
N VAL A 29 11.00 11.89 -38.78
CA VAL A 29 11.89 13.04 -39.02
C VAL A 29 12.27 13.12 -40.50
N LEU A 30 12.62 11.99 -41.12
CA LEU A 30 12.96 11.94 -42.54
C LEU A 30 11.77 12.38 -43.41
N LEU A 31 10.56 11.85 -43.13
CA LEU A 31 9.34 12.26 -43.82
C LEU A 31 9.03 13.76 -43.64
N SER A 32 9.26 14.32 -42.45
CA SER A 32 9.06 15.74 -42.17
C SER A 32 9.97 16.63 -43.03
N ILE A 33 11.20 16.18 -43.28
CA ILE A 33 12.17 16.90 -44.13
C ILE A 33 11.82 16.77 -45.61
N PHE A 34 11.41 15.57 -46.06
CA PHE A 34 11.16 15.29 -47.47
C PHE A 34 9.78 15.71 -47.97
N LEU A 35 8.79 15.84 -47.08
CA LEU A 35 7.42 16.24 -47.44
C LEU A 35 6.93 17.44 -46.59
N PRO A 36 7.62 18.59 -46.63
CA PRO A 36 7.26 19.76 -45.83
C PRO A 36 5.85 20.27 -46.18
N ASP A 37 5.44 20.15 -47.45
CA ASP A 37 4.11 20.54 -47.91
C ASP A 37 3.01 19.58 -47.42
N PHE A 38 3.29 18.28 -47.35
CA PHE A 38 2.36 17.30 -46.78
C PHE A 38 2.16 17.54 -45.28
N PHE A 39 3.25 17.78 -44.54
CA PHE A 39 3.17 18.07 -43.11
C PHE A 39 2.39 19.38 -42.85
N ARG A 40 2.61 20.41 -43.67
CA ARG A 40 1.87 21.67 -43.58
C ARG A 40 0.38 21.50 -43.90
N GLN A 41 0.03 20.77 -44.96
CA GLN A 41 -1.36 20.63 -45.38
C GLN A 41 -2.17 19.62 -44.56
N VAL A 42 -1.56 18.50 -44.17
CA VAL A 42 -2.27 17.38 -43.53
C VAL A 42 -2.25 17.47 -42.01
N ILE A 43 -1.17 17.99 -41.42
CA ILE A 43 -1.02 18.05 -39.95
C ILE A 43 -1.19 19.49 -39.47
N LEU A 44 -0.42 20.42 -40.02
CA LEU A 44 -0.37 21.78 -39.49
C LEU A 44 -1.64 22.58 -39.77
N ALA A 45 -2.19 22.51 -40.98
CA ALA A 45 -3.40 23.24 -41.38
C ALA A 45 -4.65 22.87 -40.55
N PRO A 46 -5.01 21.59 -40.33
CA PRO A 46 -6.16 21.26 -39.49
C PRO A 46 -5.94 21.57 -38.02
N ILE A 47 -4.69 21.51 -37.51
CA ILE A 47 -4.38 21.95 -36.15
C ILE A 47 -4.57 23.46 -36.03
N LEU A 48 -4.01 24.25 -36.96
CA LEU A 48 -4.18 25.71 -36.97
C LEU A 48 -5.64 26.11 -37.14
N SER A 49 -6.41 25.43 -37.99
CA SER A 49 -7.84 25.75 -38.18
C SER A 49 -8.64 25.48 -36.91
N ARG A 50 -8.35 24.38 -36.19
CA ARG A 50 -8.97 24.08 -34.90
C ARG A 50 -8.57 25.11 -33.85
N VAL A 51 -7.29 25.43 -33.72
CA VAL A 51 -6.80 26.45 -32.78
C VAL A 51 -7.42 27.82 -33.07
N ALA A 52 -7.50 28.22 -34.34
CA ALA A 52 -8.15 29.48 -34.74
C ALA A 52 -9.65 29.49 -34.43
N THR A 53 -10.32 28.36 -34.61
CA THR A 53 -11.75 28.20 -34.27
C THR A 53 -11.94 28.28 -32.75
N PHE A 54 -11.11 27.60 -31.96
CA PHE A 54 -11.12 27.69 -30.50
C PHE A 54 -10.83 29.11 -30.02
N TYR A 55 -9.83 29.77 -30.61
CA TYR A 55 -9.48 31.15 -30.26
C TYR A 55 -10.58 32.14 -30.64
N GLY A 56 -11.24 31.95 -31.79
CA GLY A 56 -12.40 32.73 -32.22
C GLY A 56 -13.59 32.55 -31.28
N ILE A 57 -13.88 31.31 -30.87
CA ILE A 57 -14.91 31.00 -29.87
C ILE A 57 -14.55 31.64 -28.53
N TYR A 58 -13.28 31.55 -28.09
CA TYR A 58 -12.83 32.15 -26.83
C TYR A 58 -12.91 33.68 -26.82
N ARG A 59 -12.53 34.33 -27.93
CA ARG A 59 -12.57 35.80 -28.04
C ARG A 59 -14.00 36.32 -28.22
N GLY A 60 -14.87 35.53 -28.83
CA GLY A 60 -16.30 35.81 -28.95
C GLY A 60 -17.12 35.38 -27.74
N PHE A 61 -16.53 34.68 -26.77
CA PHE A 61 -17.23 34.23 -25.57
C PHE A 61 -17.51 35.45 -24.69
N PRO A 62 -18.77 35.88 -24.55
CA PRO A 62 -19.09 37.04 -23.75
C PRO A 62 -18.64 36.75 -22.32
N GLN A 63 -17.95 37.70 -21.69
CA GLN A 63 -17.45 37.54 -20.32
C GLN A 63 -18.55 37.11 -19.35
N ASN A 64 -19.79 37.57 -19.60
CA ASN A 64 -20.98 37.19 -18.86
C ASN A 64 -21.35 35.70 -18.98
N VAL A 65 -21.12 35.07 -20.14
CA VAL A 65 -21.38 33.63 -20.35
C VAL A 65 -20.35 32.79 -19.59
N MET A 66 -19.09 33.21 -19.59
CA MET A 66 -18.04 32.55 -18.79
C MET A 66 -18.35 32.63 -17.29
N TRP A 67 -18.71 33.81 -16.78
CA TRP A 67 -19.14 33.97 -15.39
C TRP A 67 -20.42 33.19 -15.08
N GLY A 68 -21.40 33.21 -15.98
CA GLY A 68 -22.64 32.44 -15.83
C GLY A 68 -22.37 30.94 -15.71
N PHE A 69 -21.44 30.40 -16.50
CA PHE A 69 -21.01 29.01 -16.41
C PHE A 69 -20.32 28.69 -15.07
N PHE A 70 -19.43 29.57 -14.60
CA PHE A 70 -18.78 29.41 -13.30
C PHE A 70 -19.77 29.45 -12.14
N VAL A 71 -20.69 30.41 -12.15
CA VAL A 71 -21.75 30.53 -11.13
C VAL A 71 -22.67 29.30 -11.18
N PHE A 72 -22.99 28.81 -12.38
CA PHE A 72 -23.78 27.59 -12.56
C PHE A 72 -23.07 26.36 -11.99
N ILE A 73 -21.78 26.16 -12.25
CA ILE A 73 -21.00 25.06 -11.64
C ILE A 73 -20.97 25.21 -10.12
N ALA A 74 -20.66 26.41 -9.61
CA ALA A 74 -20.61 26.66 -8.17
C ALA A 74 -21.97 26.38 -7.52
N PHE A 75 -23.07 26.74 -8.18
CA PHE A 75 -24.43 26.45 -7.74
C PHE A 75 -24.73 24.94 -7.75
N VAL A 76 -24.33 24.20 -8.79
CA VAL A 76 -24.48 22.73 -8.83
C VAL A 76 -23.68 22.06 -7.73
N ILE A 77 -22.43 22.49 -7.49
CA ILE A 77 -21.60 21.99 -6.38
C ILE A 77 -22.25 22.32 -5.04
N ALA A 78 -22.76 23.54 -4.86
CA ALA A 78 -23.48 23.92 -3.66
C ALA A 78 -24.72 23.04 -3.46
N LEU A 79 -25.53 22.81 -4.50
CA LEU A 79 -26.67 21.89 -4.43
C LEU A 79 -26.25 20.45 -4.10
N TYR A 80 -25.11 19.99 -4.62
CA TYR A 80 -24.56 18.68 -4.29
C TYR A 80 -24.02 18.61 -2.86
N ALA A 81 -23.48 19.72 -2.34
CA ALA A 81 -23.04 19.85 -0.95
C ALA A 81 -24.22 20.01 0.02
N LEU A 82 -25.35 20.57 -0.45
CA LEU A 82 -26.61 20.66 0.29
C LEU A 82 -27.39 19.34 0.28
N ARG A 83 -27.15 18.44 -0.69
CA ARG A 83 -27.61 17.06 -0.50
C ARG A 83 -26.95 16.60 0.79
N PRO A 84 -27.72 16.08 1.77
CA PRO A 84 -27.12 15.36 2.86
C PRO A 84 -26.31 14.25 2.19
N GLY A 85 -24.98 14.42 2.16
CA GLY A 85 -24.10 13.28 1.97
C GLY A 85 -24.48 12.23 3.00
N PRO A 86 -24.01 10.97 2.87
CA PRO A 86 -23.97 10.13 4.06
C PRO A 86 -23.30 11.02 5.11
N THR A 87 -24.08 11.45 6.10
CA THR A 87 -23.55 12.14 7.25
C THR A 87 -22.50 11.15 7.70
N GLU A 88 -21.23 11.48 7.47
CA GLU A 88 -20.18 11.00 8.32
C GLU A 88 -20.73 11.44 9.66
N LYS A 89 -21.39 10.48 10.32
CA LYS A 89 -21.92 10.70 11.64
C LYS A 89 -20.65 11.18 12.32
N GLU A 90 -20.62 12.46 12.70
CA GLU A 90 -20.07 12.76 14.00
C GLU A 90 -20.86 11.79 14.88
N GLU A 91 -20.29 10.59 15.03
CA GLU A 91 -20.71 9.67 16.03
C GLU A 91 -20.78 10.57 17.26
N PRO A 92 -21.89 10.57 18.01
CA PRO A 92 -21.78 11.11 19.35
C PRO A 92 -20.47 10.56 19.90
N VAL A 93 -19.72 11.37 20.63
CA VAL A 93 -18.78 10.81 21.58
C VAL A 93 -19.66 10.04 22.58
N GLU A 94 -20.21 8.90 22.14
CA GLU A 94 -20.47 7.73 22.94
C GLU A 94 -19.17 7.63 23.67
N GLU A 95 -19.23 7.93 24.96
CA GLU A 95 -18.22 7.57 25.93
C GLU A 95 -17.63 6.27 25.43
N GLU A 96 -16.42 6.34 24.87
CA GLU A 96 -15.76 5.26 24.16
C GLU A 96 -15.77 4.13 25.17
N LYS A 97 -16.76 3.23 25.02
CA LYS A 97 -17.12 2.29 26.05
C LYS A 97 -16.05 1.25 25.93
N GLN A 98 -14.89 1.55 26.52
CA GLN A 98 -13.60 0.94 26.26
C GLN A 98 -13.86 -0.52 26.00
N GLU A 99 -13.86 -0.89 24.71
CA GLU A 99 -14.21 -2.24 24.34
C GLU A 99 -13.18 -3.09 25.08
N SER A 100 -13.68 -3.94 25.97
CA SER A 100 -12.80 -4.76 26.78
C SER A 100 -11.85 -5.47 25.83
N ARG A 101 -10.56 -5.54 26.15
CA ARG A 101 -9.57 -6.22 25.28
C ARG A 101 -10.03 -7.62 24.87
N LEU A 102 -10.80 -8.29 25.73
CA LEU A 102 -11.43 -9.57 25.45
C LEU A 102 -12.50 -9.49 24.35
N GLN A 103 -13.31 -8.44 24.35
CA GLN A 103 -14.29 -8.18 23.30
C GLN A 103 -13.60 -7.91 21.96
N LYS A 104 -12.56 -7.06 21.95
CA LYS A 104 -11.73 -6.83 20.75
C LYS A 104 -11.14 -8.13 20.21
N LEU A 105 -10.60 -8.99 21.08
CA LEU A 105 -10.08 -10.31 20.69
C LEU A 105 -11.17 -11.25 20.15
N ALA A 106 -12.36 -11.25 20.77
CA ALA A 106 -13.49 -12.04 20.31
C ALA A 106 -13.95 -11.59 18.91
N ASP A 107 -13.97 -10.28 18.65
CA ASP A 107 -14.31 -9.75 17.34
C ASP A 107 -13.21 -10.01 16.32
N LEU A 108 -11.93 -9.87 16.69
CA LEU A 108 -10.80 -10.20 15.80
C LEU A 108 -10.77 -11.67 15.42
N THR A 109 -11.04 -12.58 16.37
CA THR A 109 -11.11 -14.03 16.08
C THR A 109 -12.27 -14.37 15.16
N LYS A 110 -13.43 -13.73 15.32
CA LYS A 110 -14.57 -13.88 14.41
C LYS A 110 -14.25 -13.39 12.99
N HIS A 111 -13.61 -12.24 12.86
CA HIS A 111 -13.29 -11.64 11.56
C HIS A 111 -12.02 -12.19 10.91
N ALA A 112 -11.16 -12.88 11.66
CA ALA A 112 -9.96 -13.52 11.14
C ALA A 112 -10.28 -14.61 10.10
N GLN A 113 -11.48 -15.18 10.10
CA GLN A 113 -11.84 -16.17 9.07
C GLN A 113 -12.13 -15.51 7.70
N THR A 114 -12.56 -14.26 7.68
CA THR A 114 -13.05 -13.58 6.47
C THR A 114 -12.09 -12.54 5.91
N GLY A 115 -11.20 -11.97 6.74
CA GLY A 115 -10.36 -10.83 6.36
C GLY A 115 -8.87 -11.03 6.66
N GLN A 116 -8.00 -10.74 5.68
CA GLN A 116 -6.55 -10.75 5.89
C GLN A 116 -6.09 -9.70 6.92
N HIS A 117 -6.73 -8.53 6.90
CA HIS A 117 -6.44 -7.48 7.87
C HIS A 117 -6.71 -7.95 9.29
N ALA A 118 -7.89 -8.54 9.54
CA ALA A 118 -8.25 -9.09 10.85
C ALA A 118 -7.31 -10.22 11.29
N ARG A 119 -6.86 -11.09 10.36
CA ARG A 119 -5.84 -12.11 10.67
C ARG A 119 -4.50 -11.49 11.08
N TRP A 120 -4.05 -10.47 10.36
CA TRP A 120 -2.81 -9.76 10.69
C TRP A 120 -2.92 -9.05 12.03
N GLU A 121 -4.03 -8.36 12.29
CA GLU A 121 -4.25 -7.66 13.56
C GLU A 121 -4.34 -8.67 14.73
N LEU A 122 -5.04 -9.80 14.54
CA LEU A 122 -5.07 -10.89 15.50
C LEU A 122 -3.66 -11.44 15.77
N ALA A 123 -2.84 -11.64 14.74
CA ALA A 123 -1.45 -12.11 14.91
C ALA A 123 -0.62 -11.12 15.74
N ARG A 124 -0.80 -9.80 15.54
CA ARG A 124 -0.12 -8.79 16.35
C ARG A 124 -0.56 -8.78 17.81
N GLU A 125 -1.86 -8.91 18.06
CA GLU A 125 -2.37 -9.03 19.43
C GLU A 125 -1.90 -10.34 20.10
N MET A 126 -1.87 -11.45 19.36
CA MET A 126 -1.31 -12.70 19.88
C MET A 126 0.19 -12.60 20.17
N GLN A 127 0.95 -11.89 19.33
CA GLN A 127 2.37 -11.64 19.59
C GLN A 127 2.55 -10.81 20.86
N SER A 128 1.74 -9.75 21.05
CA SER A 128 1.84 -8.90 22.23
C SER A 128 1.57 -9.71 23.50
N LEU A 129 0.51 -10.53 23.51
CA LEU A 129 0.18 -11.42 24.62
C LEU A 129 1.25 -12.47 24.87
N THR A 130 1.79 -13.08 23.80
CA THR A 130 2.86 -14.08 23.91
C THR A 130 4.11 -13.50 24.54
N LEU A 131 4.54 -12.31 24.10
CA LEU A 131 5.70 -11.64 24.66
C LEU A 131 5.46 -11.21 26.12
N SER A 132 4.28 -10.70 26.45
CA SER A 132 3.92 -10.38 27.84
C SER A 132 3.92 -11.60 28.74
N LEU A 133 3.45 -12.76 28.25
CA LEU A 133 3.51 -14.02 29.01
C LEU A 133 4.95 -14.49 29.21
N MET A 134 5.78 -14.44 28.16
CA MET A 134 7.19 -14.80 28.27
C MET A 134 7.95 -13.89 29.26
N GLN A 135 7.69 -12.57 29.22
CA GLN A 135 8.26 -11.61 30.17
C GLN A 135 7.91 -11.92 31.62
N LEU A 136 6.68 -12.37 31.88
CA LEU A 136 6.25 -12.75 33.23
C LEU A 136 6.97 -14.01 33.72
N GLU A 137 7.33 -14.93 32.84
CA GLU A 137 8.03 -16.17 33.20
C GLU A 137 9.54 -15.97 33.37
N THR A 138 10.20 -15.17 32.52
CA THR A 138 11.66 -15.01 32.54
C THR A 138 12.16 -13.74 33.23
N ALA A 139 11.28 -12.78 33.52
CA ALA A 139 11.62 -11.43 33.99
C ALA A 139 12.59 -10.65 33.08
N GLU A 140 12.72 -11.07 31.81
CA GLU A 140 13.59 -10.43 30.81
C GLU A 140 12.80 -9.43 29.95
N THR A 141 13.51 -8.47 29.35
CA THR A 141 12.89 -7.50 28.43
C THR A 141 12.53 -8.18 27.09
N PRO A 142 11.53 -7.66 26.34
CA PRO A 142 11.10 -8.29 25.08
C PRO A 142 12.20 -8.32 24.02
N GLU A 143 13.13 -7.36 24.06
CA GLU A 143 14.27 -7.30 23.14
C GLU A 143 15.23 -8.47 23.38
N ILE A 144 15.56 -8.75 24.65
CA ILE A 144 16.45 -9.86 25.03
C ILE A 144 15.80 -11.20 24.69
N LEU A 145 14.49 -11.34 24.95
CA LEU A 145 13.73 -12.52 24.58
C LEU A 145 13.81 -12.80 23.08
N ARG A 146 13.61 -11.77 22.24
CA ARG A 146 13.72 -11.91 20.78
C ARG A 146 15.12 -12.33 20.36
N GLU A 147 16.15 -11.74 20.94
CA GLU A 147 17.54 -12.10 20.64
C GLU A 147 17.83 -13.56 21.01
N ARG A 148 17.40 -14.02 22.19
CA ARG A 148 17.58 -15.42 22.62
C ARG A 148 16.82 -16.42 21.75
N ILE A 149 15.62 -16.06 21.31
CA ILE A 149 14.84 -16.88 20.38
C ILE A 149 15.58 -17.01 19.05
N GLN A 150 16.13 -15.90 18.52
CA GLN A 150 16.93 -15.91 17.29
C GLN A 150 18.23 -16.71 17.44
N GLN A 151 18.84 -16.68 18.62
CA GLN A 151 20.04 -17.45 18.94
C GLN A 151 19.76 -18.93 19.26
N GLY A 152 18.48 -19.35 19.27
CA GLY A 152 18.07 -20.72 19.61
C GLY A 152 18.32 -21.11 21.07
N GLN A 153 18.54 -20.13 21.95
CA GLN A 153 18.81 -20.37 23.37
C GLN A 153 17.54 -20.67 24.17
N LEU A 154 16.39 -20.19 23.70
CA LEU A 154 15.09 -20.46 24.31
C LEU A 154 14.35 -21.50 23.45
N PRO A 155 14.02 -22.69 23.99
CA PRO A 155 13.28 -23.69 23.24
C PRO A 155 11.82 -23.22 23.09
N VAL A 156 11.55 -22.56 21.97
CA VAL A 156 10.22 -22.05 21.64
C VAL A 156 9.62 -22.92 20.51
N PRO A 157 8.36 -23.34 20.62
CA PRO A 157 7.68 -24.08 19.56
C PRO A 157 7.73 -23.36 18.20
N PRO A 158 7.85 -24.09 17.08
CA PRO A 158 7.98 -23.49 15.76
C PRO A 158 6.77 -22.62 15.39
N GLU A 159 5.58 -22.89 15.90
CA GLU A 159 4.37 -22.11 15.66
C GLU A 159 4.45 -20.70 16.25
N ILE A 160 5.16 -20.52 17.37
CA ILE A 160 5.40 -19.21 17.96
C ILE A 160 6.51 -18.49 17.21
N VAL A 161 7.55 -19.20 16.76
CA VAL A 161 8.60 -18.61 15.91
C VAL A 161 7.98 -18.07 14.62
N GLN A 162 7.10 -18.84 13.97
CA GLN A 162 6.35 -18.39 12.79
C GLN A 162 5.50 -17.14 13.05
N LEU A 163 4.84 -17.06 14.22
CA LEU A 163 4.09 -15.86 14.62
C LEU A 163 5.02 -14.65 14.73
N LEU A 164 6.17 -14.81 15.39
CA LEU A 164 7.15 -13.73 15.58
C LEU A 164 7.73 -13.26 14.24
N ASP A 165 8.07 -14.18 13.36
CA ASP A 165 8.61 -13.91 12.02
C ASP A 165 7.58 -13.21 11.12
N LEU A 166 6.31 -13.62 11.17
CA LEU A 166 5.21 -12.97 10.46
C LEU A 166 5.08 -11.51 10.87
N CYS A 167 5.07 -11.25 12.17
CA CYS A 167 4.97 -9.89 12.70
C CYS A 167 6.25 -9.07 12.47
N ALA A 168 7.42 -9.71 12.38
CA ALA A 168 8.67 -9.04 12.02
C ALA A 168 8.71 -8.64 10.53
N THR A 169 8.14 -9.47 9.66
CA THR A 169 8.05 -9.22 8.22
C THR A 169 7.07 -8.08 7.91
N ILE A 170 5.96 -8.01 8.65
CA ILE A 170 4.90 -7.01 8.46
C ILE A 170 4.68 -6.22 9.77
N PRO A 171 5.64 -5.35 10.15
CA PRO A 171 5.66 -4.72 11.47
C PRO A 171 4.59 -3.63 11.66
N SER A 172 4.11 -3.05 10.55
CA SER A 172 3.21 -1.91 10.56
C SER A 172 2.02 -2.09 9.62
N TYR A 173 0.96 -1.33 9.87
CA TYR A 173 -0.20 -1.30 8.97
C TYR A 173 0.21 -0.83 7.56
N ARG A 174 1.16 0.10 7.47
CA ARG A 174 1.70 0.57 6.19
C ARG A 174 2.38 -0.57 5.41
N SER A 175 3.25 -1.35 6.05
CA SER A 175 3.87 -2.51 5.40
C SER A 175 2.85 -3.58 4.99
N PHE A 176 1.74 -3.71 5.73
CA PHE A 176 0.63 -4.58 5.33
C PHE A 176 -0.04 -4.08 4.05
N LEU A 177 -0.29 -2.76 3.96
CA LEU A 177 -0.84 -2.15 2.76
C LEU A 177 0.12 -2.28 1.57
N ASP A 178 1.41 -2.00 1.76
CA ASP A 178 2.42 -2.15 0.71
C ASP A 178 2.47 -3.61 0.19
N ALA A 179 2.41 -4.60 1.08
CA ALA A 179 2.38 -6.02 0.72
C ALA A 179 1.09 -6.39 -0.04
N ARG A 180 -0.04 -5.78 0.33
CA ARG A 180 -1.33 -5.99 -0.36
C ARG A 180 -1.36 -5.30 -1.72
N GLU A 181 -0.78 -4.11 -1.85
CA GLU A 181 -0.66 -3.38 -3.12
C GLU A 181 0.27 -4.08 -4.11
N ALA A 182 1.35 -4.70 -3.62
CA ALA A 182 2.24 -5.51 -4.44
C ALA A 182 1.55 -6.74 -5.04
N ALA A 183 0.46 -7.22 -4.40
CA ALA A 183 -0.26 -8.42 -4.80
C ALA A 183 -1.78 -8.24 -4.66
N PRO A 184 -2.43 -7.35 -5.43
CA PRO A 184 -3.79 -6.85 -5.15
C PRO A 184 -4.88 -7.94 -5.22
N ASN A 185 -4.61 -9.01 -5.96
CA ASN A 185 -5.51 -10.16 -6.13
C ASN A 185 -5.00 -11.43 -5.44
N GLN A 186 -3.86 -11.38 -4.77
CA GLN A 186 -3.29 -12.53 -4.08
C GLN A 186 -3.35 -12.32 -2.57
N ARG A 187 -3.68 -13.40 -1.88
CA ARG A 187 -3.57 -13.45 -0.44
C ARG A 187 -2.09 -13.39 -0.07
N ILE A 188 -1.72 -12.53 0.87
CA ILE A 188 -0.39 -12.57 1.48
C ILE A 188 -0.19 -13.97 2.09
N ALA A 189 0.66 -14.78 1.46
CA ALA A 189 0.79 -16.22 1.76
C ALA A 189 1.13 -16.50 3.23
N GLN A 190 1.96 -15.64 3.83
CA GLN A 190 2.36 -15.71 5.24
C GLN A 190 1.16 -15.59 6.18
N ILE A 191 0.24 -14.65 5.91
CA ILE A 191 -0.98 -14.44 6.70
C ILE A 191 -1.97 -15.60 6.51
N GLU A 192 -1.98 -16.22 5.33
CA GLU A 192 -2.85 -17.35 5.06
C GLU A 192 -2.44 -18.62 5.80
N GLN A 193 -1.12 -18.84 5.93
CA GLN A 193 -0.54 -19.95 6.69
C GLN A 193 -0.68 -19.79 8.20
N PHE A 194 -0.93 -18.57 8.70
CA PHE A 194 -1.11 -18.32 10.13
C PHE A 194 -2.34 -19.03 10.69
N ASN A 195 -2.13 -19.98 11.60
CA ASN A 195 -3.18 -20.71 12.29
C ASN A 195 -3.23 -20.28 13.78
N PRO A 196 -4.19 -19.42 14.18
CA PRO A 196 -4.25 -18.91 15.54
C PRO A 196 -4.45 -20.01 16.60
N GLN A 197 -5.20 -21.06 16.25
CA GLN A 197 -5.46 -22.16 17.17
C GLN A 197 -4.17 -22.95 17.47
N ALA A 198 -3.42 -23.30 16.41
CA ALA A 198 -2.16 -24.01 16.56
C ALA A 198 -1.13 -23.22 17.38
N THR A 199 -1.08 -21.89 17.20
CA THR A 199 -0.22 -21.01 17.98
C THR A 199 -0.63 -20.95 19.46
N LEU A 200 -1.92 -20.91 19.77
CA LEU A 200 -2.41 -20.97 21.16
C LEU A 200 -2.09 -22.31 21.81
N ASP A 201 -2.31 -23.42 21.11
CA ASP A 201 -2.01 -24.76 21.60
C ASP A 201 -0.50 -24.93 21.84
N ALA A 202 0.33 -24.36 20.96
CA ALA A 202 1.78 -24.33 21.12
C ALA A 202 2.21 -23.50 22.34
N LEU A 203 1.61 -22.32 22.55
CA LEU A 203 1.87 -21.47 23.71
C LEU A 203 1.48 -22.17 25.02
N HIS A 204 0.34 -22.86 25.04
CA HIS A 204 -0.09 -23.63 26.19
C HIS A 204 0.87 -24.78 26.50
N ARG A 205 1.28 -25.56 25.49
CA ARG A 205 2.27 -26.63 25.64
C ARG A 205 3.61 -26.11 26.17
N TRP A 206 4.09 -25.00 25.62
CA TRP A 206 5.33 -24.36 26.07
C TRP A 206 5.25 -23.94 27.53
N ARG A 207 4.16 -23.27 27.92
CA ARG A 207 3.94 -22.86 29.32
C ARG A 207 3.90 -24.05 30.28
N GLN A 208 3.18 -25.12 29.92
CA GLN A 208 3.14 -26.34 30.73
C GLN A 208 4.55 -26.93 30.90
N SER A 209 5.33 -26.98 29.82
CA SER A 209 6.69 -27.52 29.88
C SER A 209 7.59 -26.70 30.79
N ASN A 210 7.46 -25.38 30.87
CA ASN A 210 8.28 -24.54 31.76
C ASN A 210 7.87 -24.66 33.23
N GLN A 211 6.58 -24.87 33.53
CA GLN A 211 6.10 -25.02 34.90
C GLN A 211 6.61 -26.29 35.59
N GLU A 212 6.95 -27.33 34.84
CA GLU A 212 7.50 -28.57 35.41
C GLU A 212 8.94 -28.39 35.94
N TRP A 213 9.63 -27.30 35.57
CA TRP A 213 11.01 -27.01 36.00
C TRP A 213 11.14 -25.89 37.02
N ALA A 214 10.04 -25.21 37.37
CA ALA A 214 10.01 -24.09 38.31
C ALA A 214 9.63 -24.57 39.74
#